data_AF-A0A3C0GG02-F1
#
_entry.id   AF-A0A3C0GG02-F1
#
_cell.length_a   1.000
_cell.length_b   1.000
_cell.length_c   1.000
_cell.angle_alpha   90.00
_cell.angle_beta   90.00
_cell.angle_gamma   90.00
#
_symmetry.space_group_name_H-M   'P 1'
#
loop_
_entity.id
_entity.type
_entity.pdbx_description
1 polymer ?
#
loop_
_entity_poly.entity_id
_entity_poly.type
_entity_poly.pdbx_seq_one_letter_code
_entity_poly.pdbx_strand_id
1 'polypeptide(L)'
;MIVNRKTGLPRVQWEKNGLVQRNPMINPEDVFSKCSTDKFPEGASVRMTSQKNGHATVYFKSPLKEKSWGNSQKYWYCDSTLKVTLPMVSSWNNNPRTHTFSYTGQLPTDFTLDEMNAVLKYVREQVQEMTGNTHIVIKDDKQKLFS
;
A
#
# COMPACT_ATOMS: atom_id res chain seq x y z
N MET A 1 -11.33 -6.87 9.44
CA MET A 1 -9.86 -6.80 9.40
C MET A 1 -9.39 -7.55 8.16
N ILE A 2 -8.60 -6.95 7.27
CA ILE A 2 -8.00 -7.70 6.15
C ILE A 2 -6.85 -8.49 6.78
N VAL A 3 -7.04 -9.78 7.02
CA VAL A 3 -6.07 -10.66 7.67
C VAL A 3 -5.44 -11.56 6.61
N ASN A 4 -4.13 -11.78 6.70
CA ASN A 4 -3.45 -12.75 5.86
C ASN A 4 -3.86 -14.17 6.29
N ARG A 5 -4.50 -14.92 5.39
CA ARG A 5 -5.02 -16.28 5.67
C ARG A 5 -3.91 -17.30 5.97
N LYS A 6 -2.67 -17.05 5.55
CA LYS A 6 -1.52 -17.94 5.79
C LYS A 6 -0.83 -17.66 7.13
N THR A 7 -0.78 -16.40 7.56
CA THR A 7 0.02 -15.98 8.74
C THR A 7 -0.82 -15.53 9.93
N GLY A 8 -2.12 -15.28 9.75
CA GLY A 8 -2.99 -14.71 10.80
C GLY A 8 -2.70 -13.24 11.12
N LEU A 9 -1.73 -12.63 10.44
CA LEU A 9 -1.30 -11.25 10.67
C LEU A 9 -2.17 -10.23 9.92
N PRO A 10 -2.18 -8.98 10.40
CA PRO A 10 -2.75 -7.85 9.66
C PRO A 10 -2.16 -7.80 8.25
N ARG A 11 -3.02 -7.85 7.24
CA ARG A 11 -2.59 -7.87 5.84
C ARG A 11 -2.10 -6.50 5.36
N VAL A 12 -2.40 -5.44 6.11
CA VAL A 12 -1.99 -4.06 5.84
C VAL A 12 -1.28 -3.54 7.08
N GLN A 13 -0.02 -3.17 6.91
CA GLN A 13 0.81 -2.60 7.97
C GLN A 13 1.29 -1.21 7.56
N TRP A 14 1.38 -0.29 8.51
CA TRP A 14 1.66 1.11 8.25
C TRP A 14 3.03 1.50 8.79
N GLU A 15 3.82 2.17 7.97
CA GLU A 15 5.05 2.77 8.46
C GLU A 15 4.70 3.94 9.39
N LYS A 16 5.35 3.98 10.55
CA LYS A 16 5.18 5.02 11.56
C LYS A 16 5.27 6.42 10.95
N ASN A 17 4.17 7.16 11.04
CA ASN A 17 4.02 8.54 10.61
C ASN A 17 3.08 9.28 11.58
N GLY A 18 3.25 10.60 11.74
CA GLY A 18 2.42 11.39 12.66
C GLY A 18 0.92 11.39 12.32
N LEU A 19 0.53 11.22 11.05
CA LEU A 19 -0.88 11.02 10.67
C LEU A 19 -1.36 9.62 11.01
N VAL A 20 -0.57 8.60 10.67
CA VAL A 20 -0.85 7.19 10.97
C VAL A 20 -1.09 6.98 12.47
N GLN A 21 -0.24 7.56 13.31
CA GLN A 21 -0.34 7.43 14.77
C GLN A 21 -1.56 8.14 15.37
N ARG A 22 -2.13 9.14 14.68
CA ARG A 22 -3.30 9.89 15.15
C ARG A 22 -4.61 9.34 14.60
N ASN A 23 -4.55 8.39 13.67
CA ASN A 23 -5.74 7.80 13.08
C ASN A 23 -6.27 6.67 14.00
N PRO A 24 -7.45 6.83 14.63
CA PRO A 24 -8.01 5.82 15.54
C PRO A 24 -8.45 4.53 14.84
N MET A 25 -8.53 4.53 13.51
CA MET A 25 -8.96 3.37 12.71
C MET A 25 -7.79 2.45 12.33
N ILE A 26 -6.54 2.86 12.61
CA ILE A 26 -5.34 2.03 12.42
C ILE A 26 -4.97 1.44 13.78
N ASN A 27 -4.91 0.10 13.87
CA ASN A 27 -4.49 -0.53 15.12
C ASN A 27 -3.01 -0.22 15.36
N PRO A 28 -2.61 0.14 16.60
CA PRO A 28 -1.21 0.41 16.91
C PRO A 28 -0.26 -0.78 16.62
N GLU A 29 -0.77 -2.01 16.72
CA GLU A 29 -0.01 -3.24 16.40
C GLU A 29 0.27 -3.39 14.89
N ASP A 30 -0.50 -2.71 14.03
CA ASP A 30 -0.31 -2.70 12.58
C ASP A 30 0.77 -1.69 12.16
N VAL A 31 1.34 -0.93 13.11
CA VAL A 31 2.30 0.15 12.83
C VAL A 31 3.73 -0.33 13.08
N PHE A 32 4.56 -0.33 12.04
CA PHE A 32 5.98 -0.68 12.13
C PHE A 32 6.88 0.56 12.12
N SER A 33 8.09 0.42 12.67
CA SER A 33 9.07 1.51 12.73
C SER A 33 9.60 1.88 11.33
N LYS A 34 10.04 3.13 11.18
CA LYS A 34 10.60 3.60 9.91
C LYS A 34 11.82 2.77 9.51
N CYS A 35 11.81 2.18 8.32
CA CYS A 35 12.88 1.31 7.86
C CYS A 35 13.11 1.41 6.35
N SER A 36 14.12 0.74 5.82
CA SER A 36 14.34 0.65 4.37
C SER A 36 13.35 -0.35 3.72
N THR A 37 13.03 -0.18 2.44
CA THR A 37 11.96 -0.98 1.79
C THR A 37 12.26 -2.48 1.71
N ASP A 38 13.54 -2.86 1.75
CA ASP A 38 13.99 -4.24 1.87
C ASP A 38 13.56 -4.88 3.20
N LYS A 39 13.49 -4.10 4.28
CA LYS A 39 13.09 -4.51 5.64
C LYS A 39 11.59 -4.40 5.91
N PHE A 40 10.80 -4.07 4.90
CA PHE A 40 9.34 -4.03 5.05
C PHE A 40 8.83 -5.42 5.43
N PRO A 41 7.85 -5.48 6.36
CA PRO A 41 7.28 -6.74 6.79
C PRO A 41 6.56 -7.44 5.63
N GLU A 42 6.34 -8.74 5.78
CA GLU A 42 5.61 -9.54 4.81
C GLU A 42 4.15 -9.11 4.75
N GLY A 43 3.59 -8.99 3.54
CA GLY A 43 2.23 -8.54 3.32
C GLY A 43 2.17 -7.23 2.54
N ALA A 44 1.13 -6.43 2.80
CA ALA A 44 1.02 -5.09 2.24
C ALA A 44 1.53 -4.06 3.26
N SER A 45 2.63 -3.39 2.92
CA SER A 45 3.17 -2.29 3.73
C SER A 45 2.78 -0.94 3.12
N VAL A 46 2.40 0.02 3.95
CA VAL A 46 1.98 1.36 3.53
C VAL A 46 2.96 2.40 4.04
N ARG A 47 3.48 3.24 3.13
CA ARG A 47 4.32 4.38 3.47
C ARG A 47 3.65 5.67 2.99
N MET A 48 3.48 6.63 3.89
CA MET A 48 3.12 8.00 3.52
C MET A 48 4.32 8.68 2.83
N THR A 49 4.21 8.95 1.53
CA THR A 49 5.24 9.65 0.75
C THR A 49 5.06 11.17 0.77
N SER A 50 3.83 11.66 0.99
CA SER A 50 3.56 13.07 1.27
C SER A 50 2.34 13.22 2.17
N GLN A 51 2.53 13.79 3.36
CA GLN A 51 1.42 14.08 4.28
C GLN A 51 0.55 15.23 3.74
N LYS A 52 1.19 16.29 3.22
CA LYS A 52 0.50 17.48 2.69
C LYS A 52 -0.44 17.14 1.53
N ASN A 53 0.01 16.26 0.64
CA ASN A 53 -0.74 15.92 -0.57
C ASN A 53 -1.54 14.61 -0.43
N GLY A 54 -1.49 13.96 0.75
CA GLY A 54 -2.11 12.65 0.95
C GLY A 54 -1.53 11.56 0.04
N HIS A 55 -0.24 11.65 -0.30
CA HIS A 55 0.40 10.61 -1.10
C HIS A 55 0.87 9.46 -0.19
N ALA A 56 0.52 8.23 -0.56
CA ALA A 56 0.96 7.00 0.04
C ALA A 56 1.39 6.01 -1.04
N THR A 57 2.33 5.13 -0.71
CA THR A 57 2.70 3.99 -1.55
C THR A 57 2.45 2.72 -0.78
N VAL A 58 1.70 1.80 -1.38
CA VAL A 58 1.46 0.44 -0.91
C VAL A 58 2.44 -0.50 -1.58
N TYR A 59 3.10 -1.33 -0.80
CA TYR A 59 4.07 -2.32 -1.23
C TYR A 59 3.52 -3.70 -0.93
N PHE A 60 3.13 -4.44 -1.97
CA PHE A 60 2.81 -5.85 -1.86
C PHE A 60 4.10 -6.64 -2.07
N LYS A 61 4.63 -7.26 -1.01
CA LYS A 61 5.87 -8.03 -1.07
C LYS A 61 5.58 -9.52 -0.89
N SER A 62 6.24 -10.36 -1.71
CA SER A 62 6.34 -11.79 -1.43
C SER A 62 7.17 -12.02 -0.16
N PRO A 63 7.02 -13.19 0.49
CA PRO A 63 7.93 -13.61 1.55
C PRO A 63 9.40 -13.49 1.11
N LEU A 64 10.29 -13.12 2.05
CA LEU A 64 11.73 -13.11 1.81
C LEU A 64 12.21 -14.56 1.66
N LYS A 65 12.88 -14.85 0.55
CA LYS A 65 13.54 -16.13 0.30
C LYS A 65 15.05 -15.97 0.48
N GLU A 66 15.66 -16.94 1.14
CA GLU A 66 17.11 -17.06 1.19
C GLU A 66 17.59 -17.73 -0.11
N LYS A 67 18.54 -17.10 -0.81
CA LYS A 67 19.33 -17.79 -1.84
C LYS A 67 20.76 -17.90 -1.36
N SER A 68 21.32 -19.09 -1.53
CA SER A 68 22.76 -19.31 -1.45
C SER A 68 23.32 -19.30 -2.87
N TRP A 69 24.32 -18.45 -3.11
CA TRP A 69 25.17 -18.55 -4.30
C TRP A 69 26.56 -19.00 -3.87
N GLY A 70 27.26 -19.76 -4.72
CA GLY A 70 28.53 -20.41 -4.40
C GLY A 70 29.50 -19.54 -3.59
N ASN A 71 30.25 -20.16 -2.67
CA ASN A 71 31.01 -19.56 -1.54
C ASN A 71 30.17 -19.10 -0.33
N SER A 72 29.06 -19.79 -0.03
CA SER A 72 28.31 -19.62 1.23
C SER A 72 27.74 -18.21 1.49
N GLN A 73 27.67 -17.36 0.45
CA GLN A 73 27.04 -16.05 0.56
C GLN A 73 25.53 -16.22 0.46
N LYS A 74 24.85 -15.88 1.56
CA LYS A 74 23.40 -15.86 1.68
C LYS A 74 22.90 -14.45 1.37
N TYR A 75 21.96 -14.34 0.44
CA TYR A 75 21.22 -13.09 0.23
C TYR A 75 19.73 -13.34 0.27
N TRP A 76 19.00 -12.36 0.78
CA TRP A 76 17.55 -12.41 0.88
C TRP A 76 16.94 -11.65 -0.30
N TYR A 77 15.97 -12.27 -0.97
CA TYR A 77 15.28 -11.67 -2.11
C TYR A 77 13.77 -11.92 -2.02
N CYS A 78 12.99 -11.06 -2.69
CA CYS A 78 11.56 -11.28 -2.92
C CYS A 78 11.39 -11.66 -4.39
N ASP A 79 10.60 -12.69 -4.69
CA ASP A 79 10.33 -13.11 -6.08
C ASP A 79 9.61 -12.02 -6.87
N SER A 80 8.76 -11.27 -6.18
CA SER A 80 7.94 -10.24 -6.79
C SER A 80 7.60 -9.15 -5.78
N THR A 81 7.42 -7.95 -6.30
CA THR A 81 6.96 -6.80 -5.52
C THR A 81 6.12 -5.92 -6.42
N LEU A 82 4.92 -5.58 -5.97
CA LEU A 82 4.10 -4.55 -6.59
C LEU A 82 4.09 -3.31 -5.71
N LYS A 83 4.41 -2.17 -6.32
CA LYS A 83 4.29 -0.85 -5.70
C LYS A 83 3.08 -0.15 -6.31
N VAL A 84 2.17 0.34 -5.46
CA VAL A 84 0.99 1.09 -5.87
C VAL A 84 0.99 2.44 -5.17
N THR A 85 1.12 3.53 -5.92
CA THR A 85 1.12 4.89 -5.36
C THR A 85 -0.25 5.56 -5.50
N LEU A 86 -0.71 6.19 -4.43
CA LEU A 86 -2.04 6.72 -4.15
C LEU A 86 -1.95 8.17 -3.63
N PRO A 87 -2.71 9.14 -4.15
CA PRO A 87 -3.04 9.31 -5.55
C PRO A 87 -1.84 9.83 -6.35
N MET A 88 -1.75 9.46 -7.64
CA MET A 88 -0.90 10.17 -8.59
C MET A 88 -1.72 11.30 -9.22
N VAL A 89 -1.29 12.56 -9.03
CA VAL A 89 -1.86 13.70 -9.74
C VAL A 89 -1.22 13.75 -11.13
N SER A 90 -1.97 13.32 -12.15
CA SER A 90 -1.60 13.55 -13.56
C SER A 90 -2.09 14.94 -13.99
N SER A 91 -1.20 15.75 -14.54
CA SER A 91 -1.53 17.03 -15.18
C SER A 91 -1.65 16.92 -16.71
N TRP A 92 -1.71 15.71 -17.27
CA TRP A 92 -1.70 15.52 -18.72
C TRP A 92 -3.07 15.92 -19.33
N ASN A 93 -3.03 16.80 -20.34
CA ASN A 93 -4.15 17.27 -21.18
C ASN A 93 -5.21 18.20 -20.54
N ASN A 94 -4.80 19.24 -19.81
CA ASN A 94 -5.67 20.38 -19.42
C ASN A 94 -6.97 20.00 -18.67
N ASN A 95 -7.06 18.77 -18.17
CA ASN A 95 -8.20 18.24 -17.46
C ASN A 95 -7.81 18.10 -15.98
N PRO A 96 -8.49 18.77 -15.04
CA PRO A 96 -8.08 18.80 -13.65
C PRO A 96 -8.06 17.39 -13.04
N ARG A 97 -6.86 16.95 -12.69
CA ARG A 97 -6.53 15.98 -11.64
C ARG A 97 -7.32 14.66 -11.70
N THR A 98 -7.00 13.82 -12.67
CA THR A 98 -7.33 12.39 -12.53
C THR A 98 -6.43 11.80 -11.45
N HIS A 99 -7.02 11.34 -10.36
CA HIS A 99 -6.31 10.70 -9.26
C HIS A 99 -6.30 9.20 -9.55
N THR A 100 -5.27 8.77 -10.25
CA THR A 100 -5.10 7.37 -10.62
C THR A 100 -4.07 6.70 -9.73
N PHE A 101 -4.07 5.38 -9.77
CA PHE A 101 -3.03 4.56 -9.17
C PHE A 101 -1.86 4.45 -10.13
N SER A 102 -0.64 4.57 -9.62
CA SER A 102 0.58 4.23 -10.36
C SER A 102 1.06 2.87 -9.89
N TYR A 103 1.18 1.92 -10.82
CA TYR A 103 1.62 0.56 -10.57
C TYR A 103 3.04 0.37 -11.07
N THR A 104 3.90 -0.27 -10.26
CA THR A 104 5.25 -0.61 -10.67
C THR A 104 5.63 -1.99 -10.11
N GLY A 105 6.07 -2.88 -10.99
CA GLY A 105 6.40 -4.26 -10.64
C GLY A 105 5.24 -5.23 -10.87
N GLN A 106 5.27 -6.37 -10.17
CA GLN A 106 4.34 -7.47 -10.37
C GLN A 106 3.69 -7.88 -9.06
N LEU A 107 2.37 -8.11 -9.08
CA LEU A 107 1.63 -8.59 -7.92
C LEU A 107 2.16 -9.97 -7.52
N PRO A 108 2.55 -10.18 -6.25
CA PRO A 108 2.95 -11.50 -5.80
C PRO A 108 1.82 -12.50 -5.91
N THR A 109 2.15 -13.75 -6.24
CA THR A 109 1.18 -14.85 -6.41
C THR A 109 0.41 -15.18 -5.13
N ASP A 110 0.92 -14.74 -3.98
CA ASP A 110 0.24 -14.81 -2.67
C ASP A 110 -0.91 -13.79 -2.52
N PHE A 111 -1.08 -12.88 -3.47
CA PHE A 111 -2.19 -11.93 -3.52
C PHE A 111 -3.06 -12.21 -4.74
N THR A 112 -4.36 -12.33 -4.50
CA THR A 112 -5.36 -12.21 -5.56
C THR A 112 -5.60 -10.74 -5.92
N LEU A 113 -6.15 -10.50 -7.12
CA LEU A 113 -6.55 -9.15 -7.54
C LEU A 113 -7.62 -8.55 -6.61
N ASP A 114 -8.55 -9.37 -6.11
CA ASP A 114 -9.60 -8.93 -5.18
C ASP A 114 -9.00 -8.49 -3.83
N GLU A 115 -8.02 -9.23 -3.33
CA GLU A 115 -7.31 -8.87 -2.09
C GLU A 115 -6.49 -7.60 -2.28
N MET A 116 -5.83 -7.43 -3.44
CA MET A 116 -5.16 -6.18 -3.79
C MET A 116 -6.15 -5.01 -3.80
N ASN A 117 -7.29 -5.15 -4.47
CA ASN A 117 -8.31 -4.10 -4.54
C ASN A 117 -8.90 -3.76 -3.17
N ALA A 118 -9.15 -4.76 -2.32
CA ALA A 118 -9.61 -4.54 -0.95
C ALA A 118 -8.59 -3.76 -0.11
N VAL A 119 -7.30 -4.11 -0.22
CA VAL A 119 -6.21 -3.38 0.43
C VAL A 119 -6.14 -1.94 -0.07
N LEU A 120 -6.16 -1.72 -1.38
CA LEU A 120 -6.07 -0.37 -1.97
C LEU A 120 -7.27 0.50 -1.57
N LYS A 121 -8.48 -0.07 -1.53
CA LYS A 121 -9.68 0.61 -1.05
C LYS A 121 -9.57 1.01 0.42
N TYR A 122 -9.15 0.08 1.28
CA TYR A 122 -8.94 0.37 2.71
C TYR A 122 -7.88 1.47 2.91
N VAL A 123 -6.71 1.33 2.29
CA VAL A 123 -5.62 2.32 2.42
C VAL A 123 -6.08 3.69 1.95
N ARG A 124 -6.82 3.76 0.83
CA ARG A 124 -7.41 4.99 0.34
C ARG A 124 -8.30 5.64 1.40
N GLU A 125 -9.27 4.91 1.94
CA GLU A 125 -10.21 5.43 2.94
C GLU A 125 -9.46 6.00 4.15
N GLN A 126 -8.42 5.29 4.63
CA GLN A 126 -7.60 5.76 5.73
C GLN A 126 -6.77 7.01 5.38
N VAL A 127 -6.21 7.08 4.18
CA VAL A 127 -5.46 8.26 3.72
C VAL A 127 -6.39 9.47 3.54
N GLN A 128 -7.60 9.25 3.03
CA GLN A 128 -8.61 10.30 2.90
C GLN A 128 -9.01 10.84 4.27
N GLU A 129 -9.32 9.97 5.23
CA GLU A 129 -9.65 10.35 6.60
C GLU A 129 -8.50 11.15 7.26
N MET A 130 -7.26 10.65 7.13
CA MET A 130 -6.09 11.29 7.72
C MET A 130 -5.76 12.66 7.13
N THR A 131 -6.06 12.89 5.85
CA THR A 131 -5.58 14.07 5.12
C THR A 131 -6.68 15.02 4.67
N GLY A 132 -7.95 14.62 4.79
CA GLY A 132 -9.09 15.37 4.25
C GLY A 132 -9.12 15.44 2.72
N ASN A 133 -8.21 14.74 2.01
CA ASN A 133 -8.11 14.81 0.55
C ASN A 133 -9.17 13.92 -0.10
N THR A 134 -10.28 14.51 -0.55
CA THR A 134 -11.39 13.81 -1.23
C THR A 134 -11.09 13.40 -2.67
N HIS A 135 -9.93 13.76 -3.19
CA HIS A 135 -9.68 13.63 -4.61
C HIS A 135 -9.37 12.20 -5.10
N ILE A 136 -9.20 11.21 -4.22
CA ILE A 136 -8.89 9.81 -4.60
C ILE A 136 -10.16 9.06 -5.05
N VAL A 137 -10.45 9.05 -6.36
CA VAL A 137 -11.67 8.40 -6.92
C VAL A 137 -11.30 7.12 -7.65
N ILE A 138 -11.86 5.98 -7.22
CA ILE A 138 -11.84 4.73 -8.01
C ILE A 138 -12.96 4.84 -9.05
N LYS A 139 -12.72 4.46 -10.32
CA LYS A 139 -13.71 4.57 -11.40
C LYS A 139 -15.07 3.92 -11.08
N ASP A 140 -15.13 2.93 -10.18
CA ASP A 140 -16.37 2.30 -9.71
C ASP A 140 -17.25 3.18 -8.80
N ASP A 141 -16.69 4.18 -8.12
CA ASP A 141 -17.50 5.07 -7.24
C ASP A 141 -18.40 6.03 -8.04
N LYS A 142 -18.22 6.12 -9.38
CA LYS A 142 -19.08 6.93 -10.24
C LYS A 142 -20.48 6.35 -10.45
N GLN A 143 -20.72 5.06 -10.16
CA GLN A 143 -22.05 4.48 -10.31
C GLN A 143 -22.99 4.78 -9.12
N LYS A 144 -22.48 5.24 -7.97
CA LYS A 144 -23.30 5.57 -6.79
C LYS A 144 -23.66 7.05 -6.65
N LEU A 145 -23.21 7.90 -7.58
CA LEU A 145 -23.51 9.35 -7.54
C LEU A 145 -24.76 9.73 -8.37
N PHE A 146 -25.46 8.75 -8.95
CA PHE A 146 -26.68 8.94 -9.73
C PHE A 146 -27.74 7.84 -9.47
N SER A 147 -27.98 7.49 -8.20
CA SER A 147 -29.20 6.76 -7.80
C SER A 147 -29.94 7.48 -6.69
#